data_AF-A0A6L7S0E9-F1
#
_entry.id   AF-A0A6L7S0E9-F1
#
_cell.length_a   1.000
_cell.length_b   1.000
_cell.length_c   1.000
_cell.angle_alpha   90.00
_cell.angle_beta   90.00
_cell.angle_gamma   90.00
#
_symmetry.space_group_name_H-M   'P 1'
#
loop_
_entity.id
_entity.type
_entity.pdbx_description
1 polymer ?
#
loop_
_entity_poly.entity_id
_entity_poly.type
_entity_poly.pdbx_seq_one_letter_code
_entity_poly.pdbx_strand_id
1 'polypeptide(L)'
;MSESTRVRAPIRYGRKSTRWGSAFTMTFEQGDPSGWALLVPCQCKIQTIEDMIIEAEALWEAEDPNSEPGMIGKDWGVVGAQFGNDEARELLAPAWKSCFQADGRKGLSVVGDDGVLNIKWPETEDGAPADMNVILAAATKPEPGSPGPDEVADAWLRQSDGHERYFLENVRHHIRTSDDCKIWRRIEERKPDWLECEKYADAIGTLQAETAGRQ
;
A
#
# COMPACT_ATOMS: atom_id res chain seq x y z
N MET A 1 -1.83 13.26 17.24
CA MET A 1 -1.82 12.44 16.01
C MET A 1 -0.36 12.32 15.61
N SER A 2 0.15 11.11 15.40
CA SER A 2 1.50 10.95 14.86
C SER A 2 1.55 11.55 13.47
N GLU A 3 2.60 12.33 13.20
CA GLU A 3 2.79 13.00 11.91
C GLU A 3 3.20 11.95 10.88
N SER A 4 2.41 11.79 9.81
CA SER A 4 2.76 10.91 8.70
C SER A 4 3.69 11.64 7.73
N THR A 5 4.64 10.90 7.15
CA THR A 5 5.59 11.45 6.16
C THR A 5 5.24 10.92 4.78
N ARG A 6 5.07 11.81 3.81
CA ARG A 6 4.81 11.43 2.43
C ARG A 6 6.10 10.98 1.73
N VAL A 7 6.05 9.83 1.05
CA VAL A 7 7.21 9.22 0.40
C VAL A 7 6.88 8.63 -0.96
N ARG A 8 7.89 8.55 -1.82
CA ARG A 8 7.88 7.79 -3.06
C ARG A 8 7.83 6.29 -2.75
N ALA A 9 6.90 5.58 -3.38
CA ALA A 9 6.77 4.13 -3.26
C ALA A 9 6.45 3.48 -4.61
N PRO A 10 6.91 2.24 -4.88
CA PRO A 10 6.56 1.50 -6.09
C PRO A 10 5.20 0.81 -5.89
N ILE A 11 4.14 1.62 -5.95
CA ILE A 11 2.76 1.15 -5.77
C ILE A 11 1.96 1.32 -7.05
N ARG A 12 1.12 0.33 -7.34
CA ARG A 12 0.16 0.37 -8.45
C ARG A 12 -1.12 -0.38 -8.11
N TYR A 13 -2.18 -0.15 -8.88
CA TYR A 13 -3.34 -1.03 -8.86
C TYR A 13 -2.98 -2.38 -9.46
N GLY A 14 -3.33 -3.46 -8.76
CA GLY A 14 -2.93 -4.79 -9.23
C GLY A 14 -3.52 -5.97 -8.49
N ARG A 15 -3.96 -5.81 -7.24
CA ARG A 15 -4.67 -6.89 -6.54
C ARG A 15 -6.17 -6.74 -6.79
N LYS A 16 -6.84 -7.81 -7.18
CA LYS A 16 -8.29 -7.81 -7.34
C LYS A 16 -8.93 -8.32 -6.06
N SER A 17 -9.82 -7.51 -5.53
CA SER A 17 -10.50 -7.79 -4.29
C SER A 17 -11.76 -8.60 -4.56
N THR A 18 -11.80 -9.83 -4.03
CA THR A 18 -12.97 -10.72 -4.11
C THR A 18 -14.09 -10.25 -3.19
N ARG A 19 -13.75 -9.58 -2.09
CA ARG A 19 -14.72 -9.04 -1.11
C ARG A 19 -15.41 -7.77 -1.58
N TRP A 20 -14.78 -7.01 -2.49
CA TRP A 20 -15.25 -5.70 -2.94
C TRP A 20 -15.60 -5.77 -4.42
N GLY A 21 -16.50 -6.69 -4.78
CA GLY A 21 -17.10 -6.76 -6.11
C GLY A 21 -16.13 -6.78 -7.29
N SER A 22 -14.93 -7.36 -7.15
CA SER A 22 -13.87 -7.35 -8.18
C SER A 22 -13.10 -6.03 -8.39
N ALA A 23 -13.10 -5.12 -7.42
CA ALA A 23 -12.32 -3.87 -7.46
C ALA A 23 -10.83 -4.15 -7.40
N PHE A 24 -10.02 -3.28 -7.98
CA PHE A 24 -8.57 -3.34 -7.79
C PHE A 24 -8.14 -2.51 -6.57
N THR A 25 -7.29 -3.10 -5.73
CA THR A 25 -6.56 -2.41 -4.65
C THR A 25 -5.09 -2.25 -5.04
N MET A 26 -4.40 -1.38 -4.32
CA MET A 26 -2.98 -1.16 -4.54
C MET A 26 -2.15 -2.35 -4.05
N THR A 27 -1.00 -2.54 -4.68
CA THR A 27 0.04 -3.52 -4.34
C THR A 27 1.40 -2.92 -4.67
N PHE A 28 2.44 -3.48 -4.09
CA PHE A 28 3.81 -3.12 -4.43
C PHE A 28 4.24 -3.81 -5.73
N GLU A 29 5.08 -3.11 -6.49
CA GLU A 29 5.78 -3.67 -7.63
C GLU A 29 7.30 -3.64 -7.43
N GLN A 30 8.00 -4.54 -8.12
CA GLN A 30 9.45 -4.44 -8.21
C GLN A 30 9.81 -3.33 -9.19
N GLY A 31 10.77 -2.48 -8.82
CA GLY A 31 11.29 -1.43 -9.69
C GLY A 31 11.27 -0.05 -9.04
N ASP A 32 11.33 0.97 -9.89
CA ASP A 32 11.38 2.36 -9.45
C ASP A 32 10.02 2.82 -8.90
N PRO A 33 10.02 3.70 -7.87
CA PRO A 33 8.80 4.27 -7.33
C PRO A 33 7.95 4.96 -8.39
N SER A 34 6.72 4.47 -8.59
CA SER A 34 5.74 4.98 -9.54
C SER A 34 4.61 5.78 -8.88
N GLY A 35 4.56 5.81 -7.55
CA GLY A 35 3.49 6.46 -6.77
C GLY A 35 3.97 7.15 -5.49
N TRP A 36 3.00 7.55 -4.68
CA TRP A 36 3.16 8.23 -3.39
C TRP A 36 2.43 7.42 -2.31
N ALA A 37 3.10 7.19 -1.19
CA ALA A 37 2.55 6.56 0.00
C ALA A 37 2.82 7.41 1.24
N LEU A 38 2.35 6.94 2.39
CA LEU A 38 2.62 7.54 3.69
C LEU A 38 3.42 6.57 4.56
N LEU A 39 4.48 7.07 5.18
CA LEU A 39 5.09 6.44 6.35
C LEU A 39 4.36 6.93 7.59
N VAL A 40 3.95 5.98 8.42
CA VAL A 40 3.31 6.25 9.70
C VAL A 40 4.21 5.66 10.79
N PRO A 41 4.54 6.40 11.86
CA PRO A 41 5.29 5.85 12.97
C PRO A 41 4.61 4.62 13.56
N CYS A 42 5.40 3.60 13.89
CA CYS A 42 5.00 2.47 14.71
C CYS A 42 4.39 2.95 16.04
N GLN A 43 3.53 2.12 16.65
CA GLN A 43 2.93 2.45 17.95
C GLN A 43 3.98 2.54 19.05
N CYS A 44 5.01 1.69 18.95
CA CYS A 44 6.15 1.60 19.84
C CYS A 44 7.47 1.76 19.06
N LYS A 45 8.51 2.19 19.76
CA LYS A 45 9.87 2.21 19.19
C LYS A 45 10.40 0.78 19.11
N ILE A 46 10.80 0.34 17.93
CA ILE A 46 11.41 -0.98 17.72
C ILE A 46 12.85 -0.96 18.24
N GLN A 47 13.12 -1.72 19.31
CA GLN A 47 14.45 -1.94 19.85
C GLN A 47 14.86 -3.42 19.80
N THR A 48 13.88 -4.31 19.89
CA THR A 48 14.08 -5.76 19.81
C THR A 48 13.24 -6.40 18.71
N ILE A 49 13.47 -7.69 18.47
CA ILE A 49 12.65 -8.45 17.53
C ILE A 49 11.21 -8.61 18.01
N GLU A 50 10.99 -8.70 19.32
CA GLU A 50 9.64 -8.78 19.91
C GLU A 50 8.83 -7.52 19.62
N ASP A 51 9.43 -6.34 19.73
CA ASP A 51 8.77 -5.08 19.36
C ASP A 51 8.36 -5.08 17.88
N MET A 52 9.26 -5.56 17.02
CA MET A 52 9.03 -5.63 15.57
C MET A 52 7.90 -6.60 15.20
N ILE A 53 7.81 -7.74 15.89
CA ILE A 53 6.74 -8.72 15.71
C ILE A 53 5.40 -8.11 16.10
N ILE A 54 5.33 -7.43 17.25
CA ILE A 54 4.09 -6.78 17.72
C ILE A 54 3.59 -5.76 16.68
N GLU A 55 4.48 -4.93 16.15
CA GLU A 55 4.12 -3.95 15.11
C GLU A 55 3.71 -4.62 13.79
N ALA A 56 4.36 -5.72 13.41
CA ALA A 56 4.00 -6.48 12.21
C ALA A 56 2.63 -7.16 12.34
N GLU A 57 2.32 -7.73 13.50
CA GLU A 57 1.01 -8.31 13.82
C GLU A 57 -0.09 -7.25 13.81
N ALA A 58 0.15 -6.09 14.44
CA ALA A 58 -0.80 -4.98 14.44
C ALA A 58 -1.03 -4.42 13.03
N LEU A 59 0.02 -4.33 12.21
CA LEU A 59 -0.10 -3.93 10.81
C LEU A 59 -0.93 -4.94 10.00
N TRP A 60 -0.71 -6.23 10.22
CA TRP A 60 -1.48 -7.26 9.54
C TRP A 60 -2.95 -7.29 9.98
N GLU A 61 -3.23 -7.13 11.28
CA GLU A 61 -4.60 -7.02 11.80
C GLU A 61 -5.36 -5.83 11.17
N ALA A 62 -4.67 -4.72 10.92
CA ALA A 62 -5.26 -3.58 10.22
C ALA A 62 -5.61 -3.89 8.75
N GLU A 63 -4.79 -4.70 8.07
CA GLU A 63 -4.97 -5.10 6.66
C GLU A 63 -5.98 -6.25 6.51
N ASP A 64 -6.03 -7.17 7.48
CA ASP A 64 -7.02 -8.25 7.57
C ASP A 64 -7.66 -8.30 8.98
N PRO A 65 -8.71 -7.51 9.25
CA PRO A 65 -9.36 -7.47 10.57
C PRO A 65 -9.98 -8.79 11.04
N ASN A 66 -10.03 -9.82 10.17
CA ASN A 66 -10.46 -11.16 10.53
C ASN A 66 -9.29 -12.16 10.60
N SER A 67 -8.04 -11.69 10.70
CA SER A 67 -6.90 -12.54 10.95
C SER A 67 -6.93 -13.12 12.36
N GLU A 68 -6.37 -14.30 12.52
CA GLU A 68 -6.08 -14.82 13.85
C GLU A 68 -5.01 -13.92 14.51
N PRO A 69 -5.07 -13.70 15.84
CA PRO A 69 -4.02 -12.97 16.55
C PRO A 69 -2.65 -13.63 16.35
N GLY A 70 -1.60 -12.83 16.27
CA GLY A 70 -0.22 -13.33 16.07
C GLY A 70 0.17 -13.55 14.60
N MET A 71 -0.72 -13.24 13.66
CA MET A 71 -0.46 -13.45 12.23
C MET A 71 0.21 -12.23 11.61
N ILE A 72 1.19 -12.48 10.74
CA ILE A 72 1.85 -11.45 9.92
C ILE A 72 1.52 -11.58 8.42
N GLY A 73 0.60 -12.48 8.04
CA GLY A 73 0.25 -12.74 6.65
C GLY A 73 -0.76 -13.87 6.44
N LYS A 74 -1.19 -14.04 5.18
CA LYS A 74 -2.00 -15.13 4.62
C LYS A 74 -1.59 -15.39 3.16
N ASP A 75 -2.26 -16.31 2.48
CA ASP A 75 -1.94 -16.68 1.09
C ASP A 75 -2.02 -15.53 0.06
N TRP A 76 -2.68 -14.43 0.41
CA TRP A 76 -2.87 -13.27 -0.45
C TRP A 76 -1.98 -12.08 -0.07
N GLY A 77 -1.28 -12.11 1.06
CA GLY A 77 -0.51 -10.97 1.55
C GLY A 77 0.35 -11.30 2.76
N VAL A 78 1.43 -10.56 2.95
CA VAL A 78 2.35 -10.76 4.07
C VAL A 78 3.05 -9.46 4.41
N VAL A 79 3.35 -9.26 5.70
CA VAL A 79 4.19 -8.15 6.16
C VAL A 79 5.65 -8.47 5.87
N GLY A 80 6.31 -7.58 5.14
CA GLY A 80 7.75 -7.59 4.93
C GLY A 80 8.43 -6.42 5.65
N ALA A 81 9.74 -6.52 5.83
CA ALA A 81 10.53 -5.50 6.51
C ALA A 81 11.74 -5.01 5.70
N GLN A 82 12.06 -3.72 5.81
CA GLN A 82 13.34 -3.16 5.36
C GLN A 82 14.13 -2.60 6.54
N PHE A 83 15.46 -2.64 6.43
CA PHE A 83 16.40 -2.19 7.45
C PHE A 83 17.28 -1.07 6.89
N GLY A 84 17.06 0.15 7.37
CA GLY A 84 17.59 1.40 6.82
C GLY A 84 19.02 1.72 7.23
N ASN A 85 19.54 1.10 8.29
CA ASN A 85 20.90 1.28 8.75
C ASN A 85 21.57 -0.05 9.14
N ASP A 86 22.88 0.00 9.36
CA ASP A 86 23.69 -1.18 9.65
C ASP A 86 23.32 -1.81 10.99
N GLU A 87 23.04 -1.00 12.01
CA GLU A 87 22.63 -1.47 13.34
C GLU A 87 21.34 -2.31 13.28
N ALA A 88 20.29 -1.80 12.63
CA ALA A 88 19.04 -2.54 12.45
C ALA A 88 19.25 -3.80 11.59
N ARG A 89 20.13 -3.73 10.58
CA ARG A 89 20.42 -4.88 9.71
C ARG A 89 21.18 -5.98 10.45
N GLU A 90 22.09 -5.63 11.34
CA GLU A 90 22.86 -6.58 12.13
C GLU A 90 22.03 -7.20 13.26
N LEU A 91 21.24 -6.37 13.95
CA LEU A 91 20.47 -6.81 15.13
C LEU A 91 19.15 -7.49 14.77
N LEU A 92 18.38 -6.91 13.84
CA LEU A 92 16.99 -7.31 13.61
C LEU A 92 16.82 -8.23 12.40
N ALA A 93 17.56 -8.04 11.31
CA ALA A 93 17.34 -8.81 10.08
C ALA A 93 17.51 -10.33 10.26
N PRO A 94 18.54 -10.85 10.98
CA PRO A 94 18.69 -12.30 11.21
C PRO A 94 17.56 -12.88 12.07
N ALA A 95 17.11 -12.12 13.07
CA ALA A 95 16.02 -12.52 13.97
C ALA A 95 14.68 -12.51 13.21
N TRP A 96 14.41 -11.45 12.45
CA TRP A 96 13.25 -11.34 11.57
C TRP A 96 13.16 -12.49 10.58
N LYS A 97 14.26 -12.79 9.89
CA LYS A 97 14.33 -13.95 8.99
C LYS A 97 13.95 -15.24 9.70
N SER A 98 14.47 -15.46 10.91
CA SER A 98 14.19 -16.67 11.69
C SER A 98 12.71 -16.76 12.05
N CYS A 99 12.10 -15.65 12.50
CA CYS A 99 10.67 -15.56 12.80
C CYS A 99 9.81 -15.80 11.56
N PHE A 100 10.11 -15.13 10.45
CA PHE A 100 9.38 -15.26 9.19
C PHE A 100 9.40 -16.70 8.66
N GLN A 101 10.56 -17.36 8.73
CA GLN A 101 10.72 -18.75 8.29
C GLN A 101 10.03 -19.74 9.24
N ALA A 102 10.00 -19.45 10.55
CA ALA A 102 9.29 -20.28 11.52
C ALA A 102 7.77 -20.23 11.33
N ASP A 103 7.21 -19.10 10.87
CA ASP A 103 5.79 -18.99 10.48
C ASP A 103 5.45 -19.84 9.24
N GLY A 104 6.46 -20.33 8.51
CA GLY A 104 6.28 -21.21 7.34
C GLY A 104 5.70 -20.51 6.11
N ARG A 105 5.71 -19.17 6.10
CA ARG A 105 5.20 -18.36 4.97
C ARG A 105 6.13 -18.44 3.78
N LYS A 106 5.54 -18.31 2.60
CA LYS A 106 6.28 -18.04 1.37
C LYS A 106 6.37 -16.55 1.15
N GLY A 107 7.53 -16.11 0.64
CA GLY A 107 7.68 -14.76 0.15
C GLY A 107 6.69 -14.42 -0.97
N LEU A 108 6.55 -13.12 -1.23
CA LEU A 108 5.89 -12.59 -2.42
C LEU A 108 6.94 -12.05 -3.39
N SER A 109 6.54 -11.58 -4.56
CA SER A 109 7.47 -10.98 -5.53
C SER A 109 8.31 -9.86 -4.90
N VAL A 110 7.71 -9.04 -4.03
CA VAL A 110 8.42 -7.95 -3.32
C VAL A 110 8.84 -8.29 -1.90
N VAL A 111 8.59 -9.51 -1.40
CA VAL A 111 9.02 -9.94 -0.06
C VAL A 111 9.77 -11.25 -0.19
N GLY A 112 11.07 -11.27 0.09
CA GLY A 112 11.89 -12.47 -0.02
C GLY A 112 11.44 -13.58 0.94
N ASP A 113 11.94 -14.80 0.72
CA ASP A 113 11.73 -15.95 1.63
C ASP A 113 12.44 -15.78 3.00
N ASP A 114 13.16 -14.68 3.18
CA ASP A 114 13.71 -14.21 4.45
C ASP A 114 12.87 -13.10 5.10
N GLY A 115 11.70 -12.78 4.54
CA GLY A 115 10.80 -11.73 5.02
C GLY A 115 11.29 -10.31 4.70
N VAL A 116 12.38 -10.15 3.95
CA VAL A 116 12.89 -8.82 3.57
C VAL A 116 12.03 -8.24 2.45
N LEU A 117 11.54 -7.02 2.66
CA LEU A 117 10.83 -6.25 1.64
C LEU A 117 11.85 -5.73 0.61
N ASN A 118 11.73 -6.20 -0.63
CA ASN A 118 12.65 -5.97 -1.74
C ASN A 118 12.13 -4.85 -2.67
N ILE A 119 11.97 -3.66 -2.11
CA ILE A 119 11.66 -2.43 -2.86
C ILE A 119 12.77 -1.39 -2.66
N LYS A 120 12.79 -0.33 -3.47
CA LYS A 120 13.71 0.80 -3.21
C LYS A 120 13.37 1.43 -1.85
N TRP A 121 14.39 1.75 -1.04
CA TRP A 121 14.19 2.50 0.21
C TRP A 121 13.43 3.81 -0.10
N PRO A 122 12.37 4.15 0.64
CA PRO A 122 11.54 5.30 0.29
C PRO A 122 12.30 6.62 0.35
N GLU A 123 11.94 7.53 -0.55
CA GLU A 123 12.44 8.90 -0.60
C GLU A 123 11.29 9.86 -0.29
N THR A 124 11.56 10.89 0.51
CA THR A 124 10.64 11.99 0.80
C THR A 124 10.34 12.82 -0.45
N GLU A 125 9.41 13.76 -0.34
CA GLU A 125 9.02 14.64 -1.45
C GLU A 125 10.19 15.51 -1.96
N ASP A 126 11.13 15.84 -1.09
CA ASP A 126 12.37 16.58 -1.42
C ASP A 126 13.49 15.68 -1.98
N GLY A 127 13.23 14.38 -2.14
CA GLY A 127 14.21 13.39 -2.65
C GLY A 127 15.23 12.91 -1.61
N ALA A 128 15.10 13.33 -0.34
CA ALA A 128 15.92 12.79 0.74
C ALA A 128 15.44 11.38 1.14
N PRO A 129 16.33 10.42 1.47
CA PRO A 129 15.94 9.12 2.00
C PRO A 129 15.06 9.27 3.25
N ALA A 130 14.09 8.36 3.42
CA ALA A 130 13.28 8.33 4.62
C ALA A 130 14.14 8.11 5.88
N ASP A 131 13.96 8.98 6.88
CA ASP A 131 14.67 8.93 8.16
C ASP A 131 14.02 7.90 9.10
N MET A 132 14.20 6.62 8.78
CA MET A 132 13.68 5.50 9.55
C MET A 132 14.75 4.42 9.69
N ASN A 133 14.74 3.68 10.80
CA ASN A 133 15.66 2.55 10.97
C ASN A 133 15.08 1.24 10.41
N VAL A 134 13.75 1.10 10.49
CA VAL A 134 13.00 -0.06 10.03
C VAL A 134 11.72 0.42 9.35
N ILE A 135 11.33 -0.23 8.26
CA ILE A 135 10.04 -0.03 7.60
C ILE A 135 9.33 -1.36 7.53
N LEU A 136 8.08 -1.41 7.99
CA LEU A 136 7.17 -2.54 7.83
C LEU A 136 6.13 -2.19 6.77
N ALA A 137 5.81 -3.14 5.89
CA ALA A 137 4.75 -2.95 4.90
C ALA A 137 4.01 -4.25 4.63
N ALA A 138 2.68 -4.18 4.57
CA ALA A 138 1.85 -5.29 4.10
C ALA A 138 1.92 -5.35 2.56
N ALA A 139 2.66 -6.32 2.05
CA ALA A 139 2.68 -6.62 0.62
C ALA A 139 1.56 -7.58 0.27
N THR A 140 0.91 -7.37 -0.87
CA THR A 140 -0.20 -8.21 -1.32
C THR A 140 0.09 -8.84 -2.68
N LYS A 141 -0.44 -10.05 -2.90
CA LYS A 141 -0.26 -10.77 -4.16
C LYS A 141 -1.04 -10.06 -5.28
N PRO A 142 -0.37 -9.58 -6.34
CA PRO A 142 -1.05 -9.01 -7.50
C PRO A 142 -1.79 -10.09 -8.30
N GLU A 143 -2.82 -9.69 -9.04
CA GLU A 143 -3.39 -10.52 -10.10
C GLU A 143 -2.38 -10.71 -11.24
N PRO A 144 -2.44 -11.86 -11.94
CA PRO A 144 -1.74 -12.03 -13.20
C PRO A 144 -2.18 -10.96 -14.21
N GLY A 145 -1.23 -10.33 -14.90
CA GLY A 145 -1.52 -9.53 -16.09
C GLY A 145 -1.70 -8.02 -15.90
N SER A 146 -1.30 -7.44 -14.75
CA SER A 146 -1.23 -5.99 -14.47
C SER A 146 -2.32 -5.13 -15.14
N PRO A 147 -3.44 -4.85 -14.46
CA PRO A 147 -4.58 -4.22 -15.10
C PRO A 147 -4.24 -2.82 -15.63
N GLY A 148 -4.78 -2.49 -16.79
CA GLY A 148 -4.69 -1.15 -17.34
C GLY A 148 -5.57 -0.15 -16.56
N PRO A 149 -5.30 1.17 -16.68
CA PRO A 149 -6.11 2.21 -16.04
C PRO A 149 -7.61 2.08 -16.35
N ASP A 150 -7.94 1.71 -17.58
CA ASP A 150 -9.31 1.56 -18.04
C ASP A 150 -10.02 0.39 -17.37
N GLU A 151 -9.30 -0.72 -17.16
CA GLU A 151 -9.83 -1.91 -16.48
C GLU A 151 -10.04 -1.62 -14.99
N VAL A 152 -9.14 -0.85 -14.38
CA VAL A 152 -9.28 -0.40 -12.98
C VAL A 152 -10.51 0.50 -12.83
N ALA A 153 -10.66 1.51 -13.68
CA ALA A 153 -11.82 2.39 -13.69
C ALA A 153 -13.14 1.60 -13.90
N ASP A 154 -13.18 0.72 -14.90
CA ASP A 154 -14.36 -0.09 -15.20
C ASP A 154 -14.73 -1.03 -14.04
N ALA A 155 -13.74 -1.56 -13.31
CA ALA A 155 -13.98 -2.38 -12.14
C ALA A 155 -14.74 -1.61 -11.06
N TRP A 156 -14.39 -0.35 -10.80
CA TRP A 156 -15.10 0.48 -9.82
C TRP A 156 -16.44 1.02 -10.33
N LEU A 157 -16.55 1.36 -11.62
CA LEU A 157 -17.81 1.82 -12.21
C LEU A 157 -18.92 0.77 -12.14
N ARG A 158 -18.57 -0.52 -12.09
CA ARG A 158 -19.52 -1.63 -11.96
C ARG A 158 -19.97 -1.86 -10.52
N GLN A 159 -19.52 -1.05 -9.56
CA GLN A 159 -19.81 -1.21 -8.14
C GLN A 159 -20.76 -0.11 -7.69
N SER A 160 -21.94 -0.51 -7.23
CA SER A 160 -23.00 0.39 -6.76
C SER A 160 -23.07 0.49 -5.23
N ASP A 161 -22.13 -0.11 -4.51
CA ASP A 161 -22.29 -0.43 -3.08
C ASP A 161 -21.29 0.28 -2.16
N GLY A 162 -20.67 1.38 -2.61
CA GLY A 162 -19.79 2.22 -1.77
C GLY A 162 -18.31 1.82 -1.79
N HIS A 163 -17.89 0.98 -2.72
CA HIS A 163 -16.52 0.47 -2.85
C HIS A 163 -15.56 1.43 -3.56
N GLU A 164 -16.09 2.40 -4.33
CA GLU A 164 -15.35 3.53 -4.89
C GLU A 164 -14.63 4.36 -3.83
N ARG A 165 -15.10 4.27 -2.57
CA ARG A 165 -14.48 4.84 -1.39
C ARG A 165 -12.99 4.52 -1.30
N TYR A 166 -12.56 3.32 -1.66
CA TYR A 166 -11.13 2.97 -1.56
C TYR A 166 -10.26 3.89 -2.43
N PHE A 167 -10.70 4.19 -3.66
CA PHE A 167 -9.99 5.10 -4.55
C PHE A 167 -9.97 6.52 -3.99
N LEU A 168 -11.15 7.02 -3.63
CA LEU A 168 -11.34 8.42 -3.22
C LEU A 168 -10.69 8.72 -1.85
N GLU A 169 -10.70 7.78 -0.91
CA GLU A 169 -10.01 7.94 0.38
C GLU A 169 -8.48 7.92 0.20
N ASN A 170 -7.93 7.08 -0.68
CA ASN A 170 -6.50 7.12 -0.99
C ASN A 170 -6.09 8.48 -1.56
N VAL A 171 -6.87 9.01 -2.50
CA VAL A 171 -6.67 10.36 -3.05
C VAL A 171 -6.75 11.42 -1.95
N ARG A 172 -7.78 11.35 -1.10
CA ARG A 172 -7.95 12.25 0.06
C ARG A 172 -6.77 12.21 1.02
N HIS A 173 -6.15 11.05 1.18
CA HIS A 173 -4.97 10.85 2.03
C HIS A 173 -3.63 11.00 1.27
N HIS A 174 -3.65 11.51 0.04
CA HIS A 174 -2.47 11.73 -0.79
C HIS A 174 -1.64 10.47 -1.10
N ILE A 175 -2.28 9.29 -1.03
CA ILE A 175 -1.74 8.02 -1.51
C ILE A 175 -2.12 7.89 -2.99
N ARG A 176 -1.13 7.96 -3.87
CA ARG A 176 -1.34 8.20 -5.32
C ARG A 176 -0.56 7.22 -6.18
N THR A 177 -1.12 6.85 -7.33
CA THR A 177 -0.39 6.14 -8.38
C THR A 177 -0.21 7.01 -9.63
N SER A 178 0.70 6.61 -10.53
CA SER A 178 0.88 7.30 -11.80
C SER A 178 -0.34 7.24 -12.73
N ASP A 179 -1.25 6.30 -12.50
CA ASP A 179 -2.42 6.06 -13.35
C ASP A 179 -3.70 6.75 -12.86
N ASP A 180 -3.69 7.37 -11.68
CA ASP A 180 -4.89 7.96 -11.05
C ASP A 180 -5.63 8.94 -11.98
N CYS A 181 -4.91 9.82 -12.71
CA CYS A 181 -5.56 10.77 -13.63
C CYS A 181 -6.23 10.08 -14.83
N LYS A 182 -5.66 8.98 -15.33
CA LYS A 182 -6.26 8.23 -16.45
C LYS A 182 -7.49 7.47 -15.98
N ILE A 183 -7.38 6.83 -14.81
CA ILE A 183 -8.50 6.15 -14.14
C ILE A 183 -9.64 7.14 -13.91
N TRP A 184 -9.32 8.32 -13.34
CA TRP A 184 -10.29 9.37 -13.09
C TRP A 184 -10.98 9.88 -14.35
N ARG A 185 -10.23 10.17 -15.42
CA ARG A 185 -10.81 10.65 -16.69
C ARG A 185 -11.89 9.71 -17.20
N ARG A 186 -11.63 8.40 -17.18
CA ARG A 186 -12.61 7.40 -17.61
C ARG A 186 -13.83 7.34 -16.70
N ILE A 187 -13.65 7.48 -15.39
CA ILE A 187 -14.75 7.55 -14.43
C ILE A 187 -15.63 8.78 -14.71
N GLU A 188 -15.00 9.95 -14.90
CA GLU A 188 -15.68 11.22 -15.15
C GLU A 188 -16.49 11.18 -16.45
N GLU A 189 -15.95 10.60 -17.52
CA GLU A 189 -16.65 10.39 -18.79
C GLU A 189 -17.93 9.55 -18.64
N ARG A 190 -17.93 8.62 -17.69
CA ARG A 190 -19.04 7.69 -17.46
C ARG A 190 -20.07 8.19 -16.46
N LYS A 191 -19.78 9.31 -15.77
CA LYS A 191 -20.70 10.04 -14.89
C LYS A 191 -21.50 9.16 -13.93
N PRO A 192 -20.86 8.31 -13.10
CA PRO A 192 -21.60 7.53 -12.13
C PRO A 192 -22.21 8.44 -11.05
N ASP A 193 -23.37 8.04 -10.52
CA ASP A 193 -24.17 8.84 -9.59
C ASP A 193 -23.42 9.26 -8.32
N TRP A 194 -22.41 8.47 -7.90
CA TRP A 194 -21.61 8.76 -6.71
C TRP A 194 -20.64 9.94 -6.87
N LEU A 195 -20.44 10.47 -8.09
CA LEU A 195 -19.65 11.69 -8.30
C LEU A 195 -20.28 12.92 -7.65
N GLU A 196 -21.60 12.91 -7.45
CA GLU A 196 -22.32 14.01 -6.80
C GLU A 196 -22.29 13.88 -5.26
N CYS A 197 -21.62 12.86 -4.73
CA CYS A 197 -21.54 12.64 -3.29
C CYS A 197 -20.62 13.67 -2.61
N GLU A 198 -21.21 14.57 -1.82
CA GLU A 198 -20.48 15.62 -1.07
C GLU A 198 -19.35 15.06 -0.18
N LYS A 199 -19.46 13.82 0.29
CA LYS A 199 -18.45 13.17 1.13
C LYS A 199 -17.06 13.15 0.48
N TYR A 200 -16.99 13.13 -0.85
CA TYR A 200 -15.73 13.00 -1.59
C TYR A 200 -15.39 14.26 -2.40
N ALA A 201 -16.06 15.39 -2.15
CA ALA A 201 -15.86 16.63 -2.90
C ALA A 201 -14.38 17.06 -2.96
N ASP A 202 -13.64 16.94 -1.86
CA ASP A 202 -12.20 17.30 -1.80
C ASP A 202 -11.33 16.41 -2.72
N ALA A 203 -11.57 15.09 -2.68
CA ALA A 203 -10.83 14.13 -3.51
C ALA A 203 -11.15 14.33 -5.00
N ILE A 204 -12.44 14.53 -5.31
CA ILE A 204 -12.91 14.83 -6.66
C ILE A 204 -12.29 16.13 -7.19
N GLY A 205 -12.33 17.20 -6.40
CA GLY A 205 -11.74 18.50 -6.75
C GLY A 205 -10.24 18.40 -7.01
N THR A 206 -9.51 17.60 -6.21
CA THR A 206 -8.09 17.32 -6.42
C THR A 206 -7.85 16.63 -7.77
N LEU A 207 -8.61 15.57 -8.07
CA LEU A 207 -8.46 14.83 -9.34
C LEU A 207 -8.82 15.67 -10.55
N GLN A 208 -9.84 16.52 -10.45
CA GLN A 208 -10.24 17.45 -11.50
C GLN A 208 -9.14 18.49 -11.80
N ALA A 209 -8.60 19.13 -10.75
CA ALA A 209 -7.54 20.12 -10.90
C ALA A 209 -6.29 19.52 -11.55
N GLU A 210 -5.87 18.33 -11.10
CA GLU A 210 -4.69 17.66 -11.65
C GLU A 210 -4.89 17.15 -13.08
N THR A 211 -6.09 16.68 -13.41
CA THR A 211 -6.40 16.21 -14.77
C THR A 211 -6.46 17.36 -15.76
N ALA A 212 -6.98 18.53 -15.34
CA ALA A 212 -6.99 19.75 -16.14
C ALA A 212 -5.57 20.30 -16.38
N GLY A 213 -4.68 20.24 -15.37
CA GLY A 213 -3.29 20.69 -15.50
C GLY A 213 -2.38 19.80 -16.35
N ARG A 214 -2.86 18.64 -16.82
CA ARG A 214 -2.14 17.70 -17.68
C ARG A 214 -2.62 17.69 -19.13
N GLN A 215 -3.50 18.62 -19.51
CA GLN A 215 -3.98 18.81 -20.88
C GLN A 215 -3.09 19.75 -21.69
#